data_AF-A0A2H9T7A6-F1
#
_entry.id   AF-A0A2H9T7A6-F1
#
_cell.length_a   1.000
_cell.length_b   1.000
_cell.length_c   1.000
_cell.angle_alpha   90.00
_cell.angle_beta   90.00
_cell.angle_gamma   90.00
#
_symmetry.space_group_name_H-M   'P 1'
#
loop_
_entity.id
_entity.type
_entity.pdbx_description
1 polymer ?
#
loop_
_entity_poly.entity_id
_entity_poly.type
_entity_poly.pdbx_seq_one_letter_code
_entity_poly.pdbx_strand_id
1 'polypeptide(L)'
;MLVFKCVKCKKKLWRYEKIGKGDIVRVHKERINRFFQDFHLEELPIDARILCECGNSVGNNKGTFISMAKNSYMTTGSKDNKRMMKGYQYLRRDRPE
;
A
#
# COMPACT_ATOMS: atom_id res chain seq x y z
N MET A 1 -8.68 0.64 -7.52
CA MET A 1 -7.34 1.25 -7.34
C MET A 1 -7.39 2.16 -6.12
N LEU A 2 -6.36 2.22 -5.27
CA LEU A 2 -6.36 3.10 -4.10
C LEU A 2 -5.34 4.23 -4.22
N VAL A 3 -5.67 5.39 -3.67
CA VAL A 3 -4.75 6.52 -3.56
C VAL A 3 -4.47 6.76 -2.09
N PHE A 4 -3.21 6.69 -1.71
CA PHE A 4 -2.74 7.02 -0.38
C PHE A 4 -2.55 8.53 -0.26
N LYS A 5 -2.99 9.10 0.85
CA LYS A 5 -2.85 10.50 1.21
C LYS A 5 -2.28 10.61 2.62
N CYS A 6 -1.53 11.66 2.90
CA CYS A 6 -1.07 11.94 4.25
C CYS A 6 -2.24 12.44 5.11
N VAL A 7 -2.36 11.97 6.37
CA VAL A 7 -3.40 12.47 7.29
C VAL A 7 -3.19 13.94 7.63
N LYS A 8 -1.94 14.39 7.79
CA LYS A 8 -1.61 15.77 8.19
C LYS A 8 -1.83 16.78 7.06
N CYS A 9 -1.14 16.61 5.94
CA CYS A 9 -1.18 17.59 4.84
C CYS A 9 -2.22 17.27 3.76
N LYS A 10 -2.88 16.10 3.81
CA LYS A 10 -3.88 15.63 2.82
C LYS A 10 -3.36 15.52 1.37
N LYS A 11 -2.07 15.78 1.12
CA LYS A 11 -1.41 15.56 -0.17
C LYS A 11 -1.42 14.07 -0.53
N LYS A 12 -1.50 13.80 -1.82
CA LYS A 12 -1.40 12.44 -2.38
C LYS A 12 0.04 11.95 -2.25
N LEU A 13 0.23 10.72 -1.78
CA LEU A 13 1.52 10.06 -1.63
C LEU A 13 1.80 9.20 -2.87
N TRP A 14 0.99 8.16 -3.07
CA TRP A 14 1.09 7.27 -4.21
C TRP A 14 -0.23 6.60 -4.56
N ARG A 15 -0.30 6.02 -5.75
CA ARG A 15 -1.40 5.18 -6.23
C ARG A 15 -1.00 3.71 -6.10
N TYR A 16 -1.83 2.90 -5.46
CA TYR A 16 -1.56 1.51 -5.12
C TYR A 16 -2.65 0.57 -5.64
N GLU A 17 -2.22 -0.50 -6.32
CA GLU A 17 -3.10 -1.57 -6.76
C GLU A 17 -3.36 -2.56 -5.60
N LYS A 18 -4.48 -2.35 -4.91
CA LYS A 18 -4.93 -3.28 -3.87
C LYS A 18 -5.59 -4.51 -4.51
N ILE A 19 -4.99 -5.68 -4.25
CA ILE A 19 -5.53 -7.00 -4.63
C ILE A 19 -6.16 -7.67 -3.40
N GLY A 20 -7.31 -8.32 -3.57
CA GLY A 20 -7.97 -9.12 -2.51
C GLY A 20 -8.76 -8.34 -1.45
N LYS A 21 -9.34 -9.11 -0.51
CA LYS A 21 -10.10 -8.61 0.65
C LYS A 21 -9.17 -8.70 1.88
N GLY A 22 -8.99 -7.59 2.60
CA GLY A 22 -8.03 -7.48 3.72
C GLY A 22 -7.49 -6.06 3.88
N ASP A 23 -6.93 -5.77 5.05
CA ASP A 23 -6.32 -4.46 5.37
C ASP A 23 -4.95 -4.27 4.72
N ILE A 24 -4.56 -3.02 4.52
CA ILE A 24 -3.28 -2.68 3.91
C ILE A 24 -2.26 -2.43 5.02
N VAL A 25 -1.66 -3.53 5.49
CA VAL A 25 -0.55 -3.48 6.45
C VAL A 25 0.78 -3.30 5.71
N ARG A 26 0.91 -3.95 4.54
CA ARG A 26 2.12 -3.96 3.71
C ARG A 26 1.81 -3.43 2.32
N VAL A 27 2.57 -2.43 1.89
CA VAL A 27 2.49 -1.85 0.55
C VAL A 27 3.71 -2.31 -0.23
N HIS A 28 3.51 -3.26 -1.13
CA HIS A 28 4.58 -3.74 -2.02
C HIS A 28 4.94 -2.66 -3.03
N LYS A 29 6.24 -2.36 -3.18
CA LYS A 29 6.73 -1.31 -4.09
C LYS A 29 6.35 -1.58 -5.55
N GLU A 30 6.39 -2.84 -5.95
CA GLU A 30 5.99 -3.32 -7.30
C GLU A 30 4.54 -3.00 -7.68
N ARG A 31 3.64 -2.84 -6.70
CA ARG A 31 2.22 -2.53 -6.92
C ARG A 31 1.91 -1.04 -6.80
N ILE A 32 2.95 -0.21 -6.66
CA ILE A 32 2.81 1.24 -6.67
C ILE A 32 2.88 1.70 -8.12
N ASN A 33 1.73 2.07 -8.67
CA ASN A 33 1.64 2.47 -10.07
C ASN A 33 2.18 3.88 -10.32
N ARG A 34 2.17 4.73 -9.29
CA ARG A 34 2.59 6.13 -9.40
C ARG A 34 2.92 6.72 -8.04
N PHE A 35 4.07 7.37 -7.93
CA PHE A 35 4.41 8.28 -6.84
C PHE A 35 3.99 9.71 -7.21
N PHE A 36 3.46 10.46 -6.24
CA PHE A 36 3.08 11.87 -6.39
C PHE A 36 4.05 12.83 -5.67
N GLN A 37 4.98 12.28 -4.89
CA GLN A 37 6.05 12.98 -4.18
C GLN A 37 7.32 12.13 -4.30
N ASP A 38 8.47 12.77 -4.20
CA ASP A 38 9.77 12.09 -4.18
C ASP A 38 10.09 11.61 -2.75
N PHE A 39 10.04 10.29 -2.57
CA PHE A 39 10.30 9.65 -1.27
C PHE A 39 11.69 9.02 -1.18
N HIS A 40 12.51 9.10 -2.24
CA HIS A 40 13.86 8.51 -2.32
C HIS A 40 13.93 7.06 -1.80
N LEU A 41 12.90 6.24 -2.11
CA LEU A 41 12.72 4.90 -1.52
C LEU A 41 13.83 3.90 -1.85
N GLU A 42 14.62 4.17 -2.89
CA GLU A 42 15.76 3.36 -3.31
C GLU A 42 17.04 3.72 -2.55
N GLU A 43 17.19 4.98 -2.16
CA GLU A 43 18.33 5.48 -1.39
C GLU A 43 18.17 5.21 0.12
N LEU A 44 16.94 5.03 0.59
CA LEU A 44 16.65 4.79 2.00
C LEU A 44 17.13 3.39 2.44
N PRO A 45 17.91 3.29 3.53
CA PRO A 45 18.30 2.00 4.07
C PRO A 45 17.09 1.19 4.54
N ILE A 46 17.29 -0.13 4.69
CA ILE A 46 16.30 -1.01 5.29
C ILE A 46 16.02 -0.51 6.72
N ASP A 47 14.75 -0.52 7.11
CA ASP A 47 14.19 0.02 8.34
C ASP A 47 14.13 1.55 8.48
N ALA A 48 14.54 2.30 7.45
CA ALA A 48 14.40 3.75 7.44
C ALA A 48 12.92 4.19 7.49
N ARG A 49 12.65 5.31 8.16
CA ARG A 49 11.33 5.92 8.21
C ARG A 49 11.07 6.68 6.91
N ILE A 50 9.92 6.43 6.30
CA ILE A 50 9.44 7.15 5.13
C ILE A 50 8.66 8.35 5.62
N LEU A 51 9.18 9.53 5.31
CA LEU A 51 8.58 10.81 5.67
C LEU A 51 7.86 11.38 4.45
N CYS A 52 6.70 11.99 4.68
CA CYS A 52 6.09 12.89 3.71
C CYS A 52 6.85 14.22 3.71
N GLU A 53 6.77 14.99 2.63
CA GLU A 53 7.32 16.36 2.54
C GLU A 53 6.89 17.27 3.71
N CYS A 54 5.75 16.99 4.33
CA CYS A 54 5.27 17.73 5.51
C CYS A 54 5.90 17.29 6.84
N GLY A 55 6.86 16.35 6.83
CA GLY A 55 7.51 15.80 8.01
C GLY A 55 6.72 14.70 8.73
N ASN A 56 5.58 14.26 8.20
CA ASN A 56 4.81 13.16 8.81
C ASN A 56 5.42 11.79 8.49
N SER A 57 5.55 10.91 9.49
CA SER A 57 6.00 9.53 9.29
C SER A 57 4.88 8.66 8.70
N VAL A 58 5.04 8.28 7.44
CA VAL A 58 4.06 7.46 6.72
C VAL A 58 4.23 5.97 7.05
N GLY A 59 5.46 5.51 7.17
CA GLY A 59 5.77 4.12 7.45
C GLY A 59 7.27 3.86 7.48
N ASN A 60 7.65 2.58 7.40
CA ASN A 60 9.05 2.15 7.37
C ASN A 60 9.34 1.39 6.08
N ASN A 61 10.52 1.64 5.50
CA ASN A 61 11.03 0.90 4.36
C ASN A 61 11.53 -0.47 4.85
N LYS A 62 11.00 -1.57 4.32
CA LYS A 62 11.48 -2.94 4.62
C LYS A 62 12.18 -3.56 3.41
N GLY A 63 12.67 -2.73 2.48
CA GLY A 63 13.29 -3.17 1.24
C GLY A 63 12.24 -3.39 0.14
N THR A 64 11.58 -4.55 0.12
CA THR A 64 10.62 -4.93 -0.94
C THR A 64 9.22 -4.34 -0.75
N PHE A 65 8.85 -4.06 0.50
CA PHE A 65 7.58 -3.44 0.85
C PHE A 65 7.77 -2.33 1.87
N ILE A 66 6.76 -1.48 1.97
CA ILE A 66 6.62 -0.43 2.96
C ILE A 66 5.66 -0.94 4.03
N SER A 67 6.12 -0.94 5.28
CA SER A 67 5.27 -1.19 6.44
C SER A 67 4.56 0.11 6.79
N MET A 68 3.24 0.15 6.62
CA MET A 68 2.47 1.37 6.83
C MET A 68 2.06 1.52 8.30
N ALA A 69 2.15 2.75 8.83
CA ALA A 69 1.59 3.06 10.14
C ALA A 69 0.08 3.33 10.02
N LYS A 70 -0.79 2.53 10.66
CA LYS A 70 -2.26 2.58 10.47
C LYS A 70 -2.90 3.97 10.63
N ASN A 71 -2.30 4.88 11.40
CA ASN A 71 -2.84 6.22 11.68
C ASN A 71 -2.11 7.36 10.96
N SER A 72 -1.17 7.06 10.05
CA SER A 72 -0.38 8.10 9.36
C SER A 72 -0.94 8.48 7.98
N TYR A 73 -1.81 7.65 7.42
CA TYR A 73 -2.29 7.77 6.05
C TYR A 73 -3.82 7.64 5.97
N MET A 74 -4.37 8.22 4.91
CA MET A 74 -5.75 8.04 4.48
C MET A 74 -5.74 7.39 3.11
N THR A 75 -6.66 6.45 2.86
CA THR A 75 -6.86 5.90 1.53
C THR A 75 -8.16 6.43 0.93
N THR A 76 -8.07 6.92 -0.30
CA THR A 76 -9.25 7.31 -1.09
C THR A 76 -9.27 6.53 -2.39
N GLY A 77 -10.41 5.99 -2.77
CA GLY A 77 -10.60 5.32 -4.05
C GLY A 77 -11.54 4.13 -3.96
N SER A 78 -12.14 3.78 -5.09
CA SER A 78 -12.99 2.61 -5.22
C SER A 78 -12.11 1.39 -5.54
N LYS A 79 -12.37 0.26 -4.88
CA LYS A 79 -11.83 -1.04 -5.35
C LYS A 79 -12.20 -1.17 -6.82
N ASP A 80 -11.20 -1.44 -7.66
CA ASP A 80 -11.51 -1.72 -9.06
C ASP A 80 -12.08 -3.14 -9.07
N ASN A 81 -13.41 -3.24 -9.22
CA ASN A 81 -14.11 -4.52 -9.11
C ASN A 81 -13.86 -5.43 -10.32
N LYS A 82 -13.18 -4.94 -11.36
CA LYS A 82 -12.94 -5.67 -12.62
C LYS A 82 -12.11 -6.95 -12.46
N ARG A 83 -11.38 -7.13 -11.36
CA ARG A 83 -10.58 -8.33 -11.06
C ARG A 83 -11.14 -9.24 -9.97
N MET A 84 -12.38 -9.02 -9.50
CA MET A 84 -13.03 -9.92 -8.53
C MET A 84 -13.69 -11.16 -9.15
N MET A 85 -13.57 -11.39 -10.47
CA MET A 85 -14.00 -12.63 -11.12
C MET A 85 -12.82 -13.32 -11.78
N LYS A 86 -12.72 -14.64 -11.55
CA LYS A 86 -11.64 -15.59 -11.92
C LYS A 86 -10.51 -15.70 -10.89
N GLY A 87 -10.75 -16.42 -9.79
CA GLY A 87 -9.62 -16.96 -9.01
C GLY A 87 -9.94 -17.54 -7.63
N TYR A 88 -10.88 -16.95 -6.88
CA TYR A 88 -11.19 -17.40 -5.51
C TYR A 88 -12.40 -18.35 -5.44
N GLN A 89 -12.45 -19.34 -6.34
CA GLN A 89 -13.48 -20.39 -6.30
C GLN A 89 -12.91 -21.82 -6.23
N TYR A 90 -11.59 -22.01 -6.19
CA TYR A 90 -10.95 -23.30 -5.91
C TYR A 90 -10.00 -23.13 -4.72
N LEU A 91 -9.89 -24.16 -3.87
CA LEU A 91 -9.23 -24.22 -2.54
C LEU A 91 -10.16 -24.22 -1.30
N ARG A 92 -11.41 -24.69 -1.43
CA ARG A 92 -12.20 -25.26 -0.31
C ARG A 92 -12.91 -26.58 -0.65
N ARG A 93 -12.27 -27.41 -1.46
CA ARG A 93 -12.49 -28.85 -1.70
C ARG A 93 -11.08 -29.30 -2.09
N ASP A 94 -10.29 -30.02 -1.31
CA ASP A 94 -10.56 -31.26 -0.60
C ASP A 94 -9.62 -31.35 0.62
N ARG A 95 -10.17 -31.60 1.80
CA ARG A 95 -9.43 -32.13 2.95
C ARG A 95 -10.02 -33.53 3.17
N PRO A 96 -9.31 -34.62 2.84
CA PRO A 96 -9.74 -35.93 3.30
C PRO A 96 -9.57 -36.01 4.83
N GLU A 97 -10.53 -36.67 5.47
CA GLU A 97 -10.57 -36.98 6.90
C GLU A 97 -9.44 -37.93 7.33
#